data_AF-A0A2N3FCS7-F1
#
_entry.id   AF-A0A2N3FCS7-F1
#
_cell.length_a   1.000
_cell.length_b   1.000
_cell.length_c   1.000
_cell.angle_alpha   90.00
_cell.angle_beta   90.00
_cell.angle_gamma   90.00
#
_symmetry.space_group_name_H-M   'P 1'
#
loop_
_entity.id
_entity.type
_entity.pdbx_description
1 polymer ?
#
loop_
_entity_poly.entity_id
_entity_poly.type
_entity_poly.pdbx_seq_one_letter_code
_entity_poly.pdbx_strand_id
1 'polypeptide(L)' 'MADPRGFLKHRERELPKSRPVPVRLLDWKYVKDELAKDPEALNRQAGRCMDCG' A
#
# COMPACT_ATOMS: atom_id res chain seq x y z
N MET A 1 -0.14 2.19 -17.73
CA MET A 1 0.44 1.03 -17.01
C MET A 1 1.96 1.12 -17.03
N ALA A 2 2.65 1.15 -15.89
CA ALA A 2 4.11 1.41 -15.87
C ALA A 2 4.98 0.18 -16.21
N ASP A 3 4.53 -1.05 -15.92
CA ASP A 3 5.22 -2.30 -16.27
C ASP A 3 4.23 -3.47 -16.40
N PRO A 4 4.05 -4.08 -17.59
CA PRO A 4 3.16 -5.23 -17.78
C PRO A 4 3.55 -6.47 -16.96
N ARG A 5 4.81 -6.54 -16.51
CA ARG A 5 5.33 -7.63 -15.67
C ARG A 5 5.51 -7.21 -14.22
N GLY A 6 4.96 -6.07 -13.81
CA GLY A 6 5.12 -5.56 -12.44
C GLY A 6 4.59 -6.53 -11.38
N PHE A 7 3.55 -7.30 -11.69
CA PHE A 7 3.03 -8.37 -10.82
C PHE A 7 4.01 -9.52 -10.59
N LEU A 8 4.90 -9.82 -11.54
CA LEU A 8 5.94 -10.86 -11.40
C LEU A 8 7.13 -10.38 -10.55
N LYS A 9 7.45 -9.08 -10.65
CA LYS A 9 8.54 -8.43 -9.93
C LYS A 9 8.16 -8.10 -8.48
N HIS A 10 6.93 -7.64 -8.27
CA HIS A 10 6.37 -7.31 -6.97
C HIS A 10 5.24 -8.29 -6.66
N ARG A 11 5.61 -9.48 -6.20
CA ARG A 11 4.65 -10.57 -5.95
C ARG A 11 3.80 -10.30 -4.71
N GLU A 12 4.41 -9.72 -3.69
CA GLU A 12 3.77 -9.47 -2.41
C GLU A 12 3.06 -8.11 -2.38
N ARG A 13 1.96 -8.08 -1.62
CA ARG A 13 1.22 -6.84 -1.38
C ARG A 13 1.75 -6.17 -0.13
N GLU A 14 2.36 -5.01 -0.32
CA GLU A 14 2.68 -4.12 0.79
C GLU A 14 1.41 -3.35 1.18
N LEU A 15 1.10 -3.33 2.48
CA LEU A 15 -0.06 -2.64 3.04
C LEU A 15 0.40 -1.53 3.98
N PRO A 16 -0.42 -0.47 4.16
CA PRO A 16 -0.11 0.54 5.14
C PRO A 16 -0.03 -0.09 6.51
N LYS A 17 1.03 0.27 7.24
CA LYS A 17 1.17 -0.09 8.65
C LYS A 17 -0.06 0.44 9.39
N SER A 18 -0.54 -0.35 10.34
CA SER A 18 -1.59 0.11 11.23
C SER A 18 -0.94 0.77 12.44
N ARG A 19 -1.56 1.83 12.96
CA ARG A 19 -1.17 2.41 14.25
C ARG A 19 -1.24 1.34 15.35
N PRO A 20 -0.32 1.36 16.34
CA PRO A 20 -0.31 0.39 17.43
C PRO A 20 -1.65 0.34 18.18
N VAL A 21 -2.03 -0.86 18.64
CA VAL A 21 -3.29 -1.08 19.37
C VAL A 21 -3.41 -0.20 20.61
N PRO A 22 -2.39 -0.08 21.49
CA PRO A 22 -2.50 0.77 22.68
C PRO A 22 -2.73 2.23 22.33
N VAL A 23 -2.22 2.70 21.20
CA VAL A 23 -2.33 4.10 20.76
C VAL A 23 -3.71 4.39 20.17
N ARG A 24 -4.25 3.50 19.31
CA ARG A 24 -5.56 3.70 18.67
C ARG A 24 -6.76 3.52 19.61
N LEU A 25 -6.53 3.10 20.86
CA LEU A 25 -7.55 3.06 21.91
C LEU A 25 -7.70 4.41 22.61
N LEU A 26 -6.74 5.33 22.45
CA LEU A 26 -6.71 6.63 23.11
C LEU A 26 -7.36 7.76 22.28
N ASP A 27 -7.69 7.51 21.02
CA ASP A 27 -8.28 8.50 20.13
C ASP A 27 -9.15 7.88 19.02
N TRP A 28 -9.85 8.75 18.28
CA TRP A 28 -10.70 8.38 17.14
C TRP A 28 -10.06 8.69 15.77
N LYS A 29 -8.73 8.83 15.71
CA LYS A 29 -8.05 9.10 14.45
C LYS A 29 -7.95 7.84 13.60
N TYR A 30 -7.67 8.01 12.30
CA TYR A 30 -7.52 6.89 11.37
C TYR A 30 -6.53 5.83 11.86
N VAL A 31 -6.88 4.56 11.62
CA VAL A 31 -6.09 3.39 12.04
C VAL A 31 -4.90 3.12 11.11
N LYS A 32 -5.07 3.38 9.81
CA LYS A 32 -4.03 3.18 8.81
C LYS A 32 -3.07 4.36 8.81
N ASP A 33 -1.80 4.01 8.85
CA ASP A 33 -0.69 4.94 8.73
C ASP A 33 -0.41 5.26 7.24
N GLU A 34 0.44 6.24 7.01
CA GLU A 34 0.55 7.10 5.83
C GLU A 34 1.15 6.44 4.57
N LEU A 35 0.86 5.17 4.25
CA LEU A 35 1.34 4.58 2.98
C LEU A 35 0.85 5.35 1.75
N ALA A 36 -0.31 5.99 1.83
CA ALA A 36 -0.79 6.90 0.79
C ALA A 36 0.09 8.15 0.60
N LYS A 37 0.97 8.46 1.57
CA LYS A 37 1.96 9.53 1.49
C LYS A 37 3.34 9.05 1.03
N ASP A 38 3.52 7.74 0.84
CA ASP A 38 4.71 7.18 0.19
C ASP A 38 4.42 6.97 -1.30
N PRO A 39 4.79 7.93 -2.17
CA PRO A 39 4.53 7.83 -3.60
C PRO A 39 5.29 6.69 -4.27
N GLU A 40 6.45 6.26 -3.74
CA GLU A 40 7.21 5.16 -4.31
C GLU A 40 6.53 3.82 -4.05
N ALA A 41 6.11 3.59 -2.81
CA ALA A 41 5.34 2.39 -2.46
C ALA A 41 4.02 2.34 -3.25
N LEU A 42 3.33 3.48 -3.41
CA LEU A 42 2.11 3.58 -4.20
C LEU A 42 2.36 3.20 -5.67
N ASN A 43 3.38 3.78 -6.31
CA ASN A 43 3.74 3.47 -7.69
C ASN A 43 4.12 2.00 -7.88
N ARG A 44 4.87 1.43 -6.93
CA ARG A 44 5.26 0.01 -6.94
C ARG A 44 4.04 -0.91 -6.85
N GLN A 45 3.10 -0.62 -5.95
CA GLN A 45 1.88 -1.41 -5.78
C GLN A 45 0.94 -1.25 -6.98
N ALA A 46 0.80 -0.04 -7.53
CA ALA A 46 -0.02 0.22 -8.72
C ALA A 46 0.54 -0.48 -9.96
N GLY A 47 1.87 -0.61 -10.07
CA GLY A 47 2.53 -1.37 -11.13
C GLY A 47 2.20 -2.86 -11.17
N ARG A 48 1.55 -3.41 -10.14
CA ARG A 48 1.10 -4.82 -10.07
C ARG A 48 -0.22 -5.08 -10.78
N CYS A 49 -0.95 -4.04 -11.20
CA CYS A 49 -2.12 -4.23 -12.04
C CYS A 49 -1.72 -5.02 -13.29
N MET A 50 -2.62 -5.86 -13.83
CA MET A 50 -2.40 -6.62 -15.07
C MET A 50 -3.17 -6.07 -16.26
N ASP A 51 -4.01 -5.03 -16.06
CA ASP A 51 -4.79 -4.36 -17.11
C ASP A 51 -5.54 -5.38 -17.97
N CYS A 52 -6.30 -6.26 -17.31
CA CYS A 52 -6.82 -7.48 -17.89
C CYS A 52 -7.93 -7.28 -18.94
N GLY A 53 -8.41 -6.05 -19.13
CA GLY A 53 -9.53 -5.73 -20.04
C GLY A 53 -10.88 -6.09 -19.44
#